data_AF-A0A0A0JST4-F1
#
_entry.id   AF-A0A0A0JST4-F1
#
_cell.length_a   1.000
_cell.length_b   1.000
_cell.length_c   1.000
_cell.angle_alpha   90.00
_cell.angle_beta   90.00
_cell.angle_gamma   90.00
#
_symmetry.space_group_name_H-M   'P 1'
#
loop_
_entity.id
_entity.type
_entity.pdbx_description
1 polymer ?
#
loop_
_entity_poly.entity_id
_entity_poly.type
_entity_poly.pdbx_seq_one_letter_code
_entity_poly.pdbx_strand_id
1 'polypeptide(L)'
;MLHLSGEVLVGPEEVRPEAWVVGGRITFERPTGPGHDVETLRGWFVPGMVDAHCHVGLDRHGAVDDATTEAQALTDRDHGILLIRDAGSPADTRWIDERDDLPKVIRAGRHIARTRRYIRNYAHEVEPDQLVERVRIEARVGDGWVKLVGDWIDRDTGDLEPCWPADVLAEAIAAAHEEGARTTAHCFGPDSLRDFAAAGTDCIEHATGLERDTIDSFAAQGIAIVPTLVNIATFPQIAESAKEKFPDYHRRMLDLHARRHETFGAAHEAGIPIYLGTDAGGSIEHGLAAQEAVELTRVGMTHAEALGAATWGARTWLRRPGLEEGADADLLALDRDPREDVTALGEPTAIVLRGVTF
;
A
#
# COMPACT_ATOMS: atom_id res chain seq x y z
N MET A 1 -6.07 -24.53 19.36
CA MET A 1 -5.03 -24.76 18.33
C MET A 1 -5.75 -24.84 17.00
N LEU A 2 -5.18 -24.30 15.91
CA LEU A 2 -5.78 -24.47 14.58
C LEU A 2 -5.02 -25.54 13.80
N HIS A 3 -5.76 -26.39 13.10
CA HIS A 3 -5.26 -27.24 12.03
C HIS A 3 -5.74 -26.68 10.69
N LEU A 4 -4.80 -26.28 9.84
CA LEU A 4 -5.07 -25.81 8.49
C LEU A 4 -4.95 -27.02 7.57
N SER A 5 -6.10 -27.57 7.17
CA SER A 5 -6.17 -28.78 6.35
C SER A 5 -6.49 -28.42 4.90
N GLY A 6 -5.50 -28.44 4.03
CA GLY A 6 -5.64 -28.06 2.62
C GLY A 6 -4.38 -27.37 2.09
N GLU A 7 -4.53 -26.61 1.02
CA GLU A 7 -3.40 -26.04 0.29
C GLU A 7 -2.94 -24.72 0.94
N VAL A 8 -1.82 -24.76 1.67
CA VAL A 8 -1.19 -23.59 2.30
C VAL A 8 -0.16 -23.01 1.35
N LEU A 9 -0.49 -21.88 0.73
CA LEU A 9 0.37 -21.15 -0.21
C LEU A 9 1.38 -20.30 0.57
N VAL A 10 2.63 -20.75 0.63
CA VAL A 10 3.72 -20.04 1.33
C VAL A 10 4.55 -19.17 0.38
N GLY A 11 4.28 -19.25 -0.91
CA GLY A 11 4.90 -18.46 -1.97
C GLY A 11 4.23 -18.73 -3.32
N PRO A 12 4.82 -18.24 -4.43
CA PRO A 12 4.20 -18.35 -5.76
C PRO A 12 4.07 -19.80 -6.26
N GLU A 13 5.06 -20.65 -5.94
CA GLU A 13 5.10 -22.05 -6.38
C GLU A 13 5.10 -23.03 -5.21
N GLU A 14 5.30 -22.55 -3.98
CA GLU A 14 5.47 -23.39 -2.82
C GLU A 14 4.16 -23.57 -2.06
N VAL A 15 3.73 -24.83 -1.97
CA VAL A 15 2.47 -25.22 -1.32
C VAL A 15 2.72 -26.31 -0.29
N ARG A 16 2.06 -26.21 0.86
CA ARG A 16 2.05 -27.25 1.90
C ARG A 16 0.65 -27.85 2.02
N PRO A 17 0.51 -29.17 2.22
CA PRO A 17 -0.80 -29.84 2.31
C PRO A 17 -1.50 -29.66 3.66
N GLU A 18 -0.76 -29.19 4.67
CA GLU A 18 -1.28 -28.79 5.97
C GLU A 18 -0.32 -27.84 6.67
N ALA A 19 -0.84 -27.11 7.65
CA ALA A 19 -0.05 -26.38 8.65
C ALA A 19 -0.83 -26.33 9.98
N TRP A 20 -0.17 -25.91 11.04
CA TRP A 20 -0.73 -25.81 12.38
C TRP A 20 -0.49 -24.43 12.97
N VAL A 21 -1.42 -23.96 13.79
CA VAL A 21 -1.27 -22.71 14.53
C VAL A 21 -1.24 -22.98 16.03
N VAL A 22 -0.09 -22.75 16.64
CA VAL A 22 0.19 -23.01 18.06
C VAL A 22 0.66 -21.72 18.73
N GLY A 23 -0.09 -21.25 19.73
CA GLY A 23 0.27 -20.02 20.45
C GLY A 23 0.38 -18.80 19.54
N GLY A 24 -0.48 -18.72 18.52
CA GLY A 24 -0.49 -17.62 17.54
C GLY A 24 0.57 -17.72 16.43
N ARG A 25 1.36 -18.80 16.40
CA ARG A 25 2.44 -18.99 15.41
C ARG A 25 2.17 -20.15 14.47
N ILE A 26 2.58 -19.99 13.22
CA ILE A 26 2.56 -21.06 12.21
C ILE A 26 3.66 -22.08 12.49
N THR A 27 3.32 -23.35 12.31
CA THR A 27 4.28 -24.44 12.17
C THR A 27 3.83 -25.43 11.09
N PHE A 28 4.77 -25.91 10.30
CA PHE A 28 4.54 -26.99 9.32
C PHE A 28 4.79 -28.38 9.93
N GLU A 29 5.28 -28.43 11.17
CA GLU A 29 5.43 -29.66 11.93
C GLU A 29 4.18 -29.95 12.73
N ARG A 30 3.67 -31.18 12.64
CA ARG A 30 2.53 -31.61 13.45
C ARG A 30 2.88 -31.55 14.94
N PRO A 31 2.17 -30.77 15.76
CA PRO A 31 2.43 -30.70 17.19
C PRO A 31 2.27 -32.07 17.85
N THR A 32 3.23 -32.45 18.69
CA THR A 32 3.19 -33.69 19.48
C THR A 32 2.93 -33.37 20.94
N GLY A 33 1.80 -33.83 21.48
CA GLY A 33 1.42 -33.58 22.88
C GLY A 33 -0.06 -33.86 23.15
N PRO A 34 -0.45 -34.12 24.41
CA PRO A 34 -1.84 -34.39 24.75
C PRO A 34 -2.70 -33.10 24.83
N GLY A 35 -3.96 -33.18 24.37
CA GLY A 35 -5.06 -32.40 24.95
C GLY A 35 -5.28 -30.96 24.47
N HIS A 36 -4.87 -30.58 23.26
CA HIS A 36 -5.31 -29.31 22.68
C HIS A 36 -6.67 -29.49 21.99
N ASP A 37 -7.66 -28.64 22.31
CA ASP A 37 -8.83 -28.49 21.46
C ASP A 37 -8.36 -27.97 20.09
N VAL A 38 -8.64 -28.78 19.06
CA VAL A 38 -8.23 -28.53 17.68
C VAL A 38 -9.44 -28.11 16.88
N GLU A 39 -9.44 -26.85 16.46
CA GLU A 39 -10.32 -26.38 15.41
C GLU A 39 -9.66 -26.65 14.06
N THR A 40 -10.42 -27.18 13.09
CA THR A 40 -9.90 -27.46 11.75
C THR A 40 -10.52 -26.51 10.74
N LEU A 41 -9.69 -25.68 10.12
CA LEU A 41 -10.06 -24.91 8.94
C LEU A 41 -9.71 -25.73 7.70
N ARG A 42 -10.53 -25.64 6.65
CA ARG A 42 -10.34 -26.38 5.39
C ARG A 42 -10.42 -25.43 4.22
N GLY A 43 -9.52 -25.59 3.25
CA GLY A 43 -9.54 -24.79 2.03
C GLY A 43 -8.13 -24.44 1.56
N TRP A 44 -8.02 -23.26 0.97
CA TRP A 44 -6.78 -22.64 0.54
C TRP A 44 -6.35 -21.61 1.56
N PHE A 45 -5.07 -21.55 1.91
CA PHE A 45 -4.55 -20.61 2.89
C PHE A 45 -3.49 -19.73 2.26
N VAL A 46 -3.61 -18.42 2.46
CA VAL A 46 -2.65 -17.41 1.99
C VAL A 46 -2.28 -16.48 3.13
N PRO A 47 -1.11 -15.81 3.11
CA PRO A 47 -0.86 -14.71 4.03
C PRO A 47 -1.99 -13.68 3.96
N GLY A 48 -2.34 -13.08 5.11
CA GLY A 48 -3.27 -11.96 5.14
C GLY A 48 -2.81 -10.85 4.20
N MET A 49 -3.76 -10.22 3.51
CA MET A 49 -3.47 -9.21 2.50
C MET A 49 -2.68 -8.04 3.10
N VAL A 50 -1.90 -7.42 2.23
CA VAL A 50 -1.18 -6.18 2.46
C VAL A 50 -1.87 -5.07 1.69
N ASP A 51 -2.23 -3.99 2.37
CA ASP A 51 -2.50 -2.72 1.71
C ASP A 51 -1.25 -1.85 1.83
N ALA A 52 -0.52 -1.70 0.72
CA ALA A 52 0.71 -0.90 0.69
C ALA A 52 0.45 0.61 0.66
N HIS A 53 -0.80 1.07 0.52
CA HIS A 53 -1.11 2.49 0.55
C HIS A 53 -2.47 2.67 1.18
N CYS A 54 -2.47 2.91 2.48
CA CYS A 54 -3.64 3.24 3.26
C CYS A 54 -3.29 4.36 4.23
N HIS A 55 -4.29 5.00 4.81
CA HIS A 55 -4.19 6.12 5.73
C HIS A 55 -5.14 5.88 6.92
N VAL A 56 -4.79 4.93 7.78
CA VAL A 56 -5.53 4.68 9.03
C VAL A 56 -5.38 5.90 9.95
N GLY A 57 -6.48 6.31 10.58
CA GLY A 57 -6.53 7.52 11.40
C GLY A 57 -6.71 8.82 10.61
N LEU A 58 -7.10 8.75 9.33
CA LEU A 58 -7.30 9.91 8.47
C LEU A 58 -8.71 9.93 7.85
N ASP A 59 -9.36 11.09 7.87
CA ASP A 59 -10.55 11.41 7.08
C ASP A 59 -10.31 12.63 6.18
N ARG A 60 -11.33 13.02 5.40
CA ARG A 60 -11.30 14.17 4.48
C ARG A 60 -10.95 15.52 5.13
N HIS A 61 -10.97 15.61 6.46
CA HIS A 61 -10.68 16.81 7.24
C HIS A 61 -9.33 16.75 7.96
N GLY A 62 -8.71 15.58 8.10
CA GLY A 62 -7.41 15.38 8.72
C GLY A 62 -7.40 14.17 9.66
N ALA A 63 -6.62 14.27 10.74
CA ALA A 63 -6.57 13.24 11.77
C ALA A 63 -7.93 13.05 12.44
N VAL A 64 -8.32 11.79 12.67
CA VAL A 64 -9.52 11.43 13.44
C VAL A 64 -9.16 10.96 14.86
N ASP A 65 -10.17 10.72 15.69
CA ASP A 65 -9.96 10.17 17.05
C ASP A 65 -9.63 8.67 17.03
N ASP A 66 -9.16 8.15 18.17
CA ASP A 66 -8.76 6.75 18.31
C ASP A 66 -9.91 5.78 18.05
N ALA A 67 -11.15 6.14 18.41
CA ALA A 67 -12.32 5.29 18.18
C ALA A 67 -12.64 5.15 16.68
N THR A 68 -12.52 6.23 15.92
CA THR A 68 -12.68 6.20 14.45
C THR A 68 -11.52 5.44 13.81
N THR A 69 -10.30 5.68 14.29
CA THR A 69 -9.09 4.98 13.84
C THR A 69 -9.21 3.46 14.08
N GLU A 70 -9.73 3.05 15.25
CA GLU A 70 -10.01 1.66 15.59
C GLU A 70 -11.02 1.05 14.61
N ALA A 71 -12.12 1.76 14.34
CA ALA A 71 -13.14 1.29 13.40
C ALA A 71 -12.59 1.10 11.97
N GLN A 72 -11.71 1.99 11.52
CA GLN A 72 -11.01 1.85 10.24
C GLN A 72 -10.11 0.59 10.22
N ALA A 73 -9.28 0.40 11.24
CA ALA A 73 -8.40 -0.76 11.35
C ALA A 73 -9.17 -2.09 11.48
N LEU A 74 -10.29 -2.10 12.19
CA LEU A 74 -11.21 -3.24 12.27
C LEU A 74 -11.84 -3.54 10.91
N THR A 75 -12.25 -2.50 10.17
CA THR A 75 -12.79 -2.66 8.81
C THR A 75 -11.75 -3.31 7.91
N ASP A 76 -10.50 -2.85 7.93
CA ASP A 76 -9.42 -3.44 7.14
C ASP A 76 -9.17 -4.90 7.51
N ARG A 77 -9.09 -5.21 8.82
CA ARG A 77 -8.96 -6.60 9.31
C ARG A 77 -10.09 -7.49 8.80
N ASP A 78 -11.33 -7.04 8.96
CA ASP A 78 -12.54 -7.81 8.62
C ASP A 78 -12.70 -8.01 7.11
N HIS A 79 -11.92 -7.28 6.29
CA HIS A 79 -11.76 -7.50 4.85
C HIS A 79 -10.46 -8.25 4.50
N GLY A 80 -9.79 -8.84 5.49
CA GLY A 80 -8.60 -9.68 5.28
C GLY A 80 -7.28 -8.93 5.12
N ILE A 81 -7.24 -7.62 5.38
CA ILE A 81 -6.02 -6.80 5.35
C ILE A 81 -5.36 -6.88 6.72
N LEU A 82 -4.28 -7.64 6.84
CA LEU A 82 -3.62 -7.93 8.13
C LEU A 82 -2.26 -7.22 8.28
N LEU A 83 -1.77 -6.60 7.21
CA LEU A 83 -0.61 -5.72 7.21
C LEU A 83 -0.93 -4.46 6.40
N ILE A 84 -0.65 -3.30 6.97
CA ILE A 84 -0.89 -2.01 6.33
C ILE A 84 0.45 -1.27 6.24
N ARG A 85 0.79 -0.71 5.07
CA ARG A 85 1.74 0.41 5.01
C ARG A 85 0.93 1.70 5.00
N ASP A 86 0.93 2.37 6.14
CA ASP A 86 0.38 3.71 6.25
C ASP A 86 1.30 4.66 5.47
N ALA A 87 0.83 5.10 4.30
CA ALA A 87 1.60 5.91 3.38
C ALA A 87 1.50 7.41 3.71
N GLY A 88 1.25 7.77 4.97
CA GLY A 88 1.31 9.13 5.48
C GLY A 88 0.07 9.48 6.28
N SER A 89 0.18 9.64 7.59
CA SER A 89 -0.97 9.99 8.44
C SER A 89 -0.64 11.14 9.41
N PRO A 90 -1.55 12.10 9.60
CA PRO A 90 -1.41 13.11 10.64
C PRO A 90 -1.74 12.58 12.05
N ALA A 91 -2.34 11.39 12.18
CA ALA A 91 -2.64 10.74 13.45
C ALA A 91 -1.47 9.88 13.94
N ASP A 92 -1.32 9.73 15.26
CA ASP A 92 -0.39 8.76 15.84
C ASP A 92 -1.10 7.42 16.03
N THR A 93 -0.80 6.46 15.15
CA THR A 93 -1.44 5.15 15.12
C THR A 93 -0.62 4.07 15.83
N ARG A 94 0.44 4.40 16.58
CA ARG A 94 1.34 3.41 17.21
C ARG A 94 0.65 2.46 18.19
N TRP A 95 -0.39 2.94 18.87
CA TRP A 95 -1.17 2.12 19.80
C TRP A 95 -1.86 0.92 19.11
N ILE A 96 -2.08 0.97 17.78
CA ILE A 96 -2.64 -0.15 17.01
C ILE A 96 -1.75 -1.40 17.15
N ASP A 97 -0.42 -1.22 17.14
CA ASP A 97 0.51 -2.36 17.21
C ASP A 97 0.55 -3.01 18.60
N GLU A 98 0.01 -2.35 19.63
CA GLU A 98 -0.14 -2.89 20.99
C GLU A 98 -1.37 -3.80 21.13
N ARG A 99 -2.24 -3.86 20.11
CA ARG A 99 -3.46 -4.67 20.11
C ARG A 99 -3.32 -5.94 19.29
N ASP A 100 -3.64 -7.06 19.93
CA ASP A 100 -3.58 -8.39 19.32
C ASP A 100 -4.74 -8.69 18.38
N ASP A 101 -5.74 -7.83 18.28
CA ASP A 101 -6.89 -7.98 17.40
C ASP A 101 -6.94 -6.97 16.24
N LEU A 102 -5.90 -6.16 16.01
CA LEU A 102 -5.81 -5.21 14.89
C LEU A 102 -4.67 -5.53 13.89
N PRO A 103 -4.75 -5.09 12.62
CA PRO A 103 -3.67 -5.26 11.65
C PRO A 103 -2.36 -4.61 12.13
N LYS A 104 -1.22 -5.11 11.67
CA LYS A 104 0.07 -4.42 11.89
C LYS A 104 0.23 -3.27 10.93
N VAL A 105 0.83 -2.17 11.39
CA VAL A 105 1.01 -0.96 10.58
C VAL A 105 2.50 -0.62 10.42
N ILE A 106 2.92 -0.32 9.19
CA ILE A 106 4.23 0.23 8.83
C ILE A 106 4.02 1.69 8.45
N ARG A 107 4.53 2.63 9.25
CA ARG A 107 4.25 4.07 9.06
C ARG A 107 5.31 4.75 8.20
N ALA A 108 4.88 5.54 7.22
CA ALA A 108 5.74 6.44 6.45
C ALA A 108 5.90 7.85 7.08
N GLY A 109 5.54 7.99 8.36
CA GLY A 109 5.45 9.27 9.05
C GLY A 109 4.21 10.07 8.61
N ARG A 110 4.29 11.39 8.72
CA ARG A 110 3.28 12.29 8.16
C ARG A 110 3.71 12.74 6.77
N HIS A 111 2.76 12.92 5.85
CA HIS A 111 3.01 13.55 4.55
C HIS A 111 3.87 14.81 4.68
N ILE A 112 4.88 14.95 3.82
CA ILE A 112 5.64 16.19 3.65
C ILE A 112 5.20 16.83 2.34
N ALA A 113 4.68 18.06 2.41
CA ALA A 113 4.16 18.77 1.25
C ALA A 113 4.65 20.20 1.21
N ARG A 114 4.73 20.77 0.00
CA ARG A 114 4.99 22.19 -0.16
C ARG A 114 3.78 23.01 0.33
N THR A 115 4.02 24.16 0.94
CA THR A 115 2.96 25.03 1.48
C THR A 115 1.83 25.25 0.48
N ARG A 116 0.59 25.00 0.89
CA ARG A 116 -0.64 25.09 0.08
C ARG A 116 -0.66 24.26 -1.22
N ARG A 117 0.26 23.31 -1.40
CA ARG A 117 0.32 22.37 -2.52
C ARG A 117 -0.09 20.95 -2.08
N TYR A 118 -1.06 20.85 -1.17
CA TYR A 118 -1.70 19.57 -0.81
C TYR A 118 -3.02 19.76 -0.06
N ILE A 119 -3.65 18.65 0.34
CA ILE A 119 -4.89 18.63 1.13
C ILE A 119 -4.62 19.23 2.52
N ARG A 120 -5.51 20.14 2.92
CA ARG A 120 -5.42 20.83 4.21
C ARG A 120 -5.41 19.83 5.36
N ASN A 121 -4.55 20.06 6.35
CA ASN A 121 -4.37 19.26 7.56
C ASN A 121 -3.69 17.89 7.37
N TYR A 122 -3.39 17.46 6.15
CA TYR A 122 -2.77 16.15 5.93
C TYR A 122 -1.26 16.19 6.20
N ALA A 123 -0.58 17.22 5.73
CA ALA A 123 0.88 17.26 5.67
C ALA A 123 1.54 18.21 6.67
N HIS A 124 2.82 17.96 6.95
CA HIS A 124 3.76 19.00 7.29
C HIS A 124 3.99 19.89 6.06
N GLU A 125 3.45 21.10 6.10
CA GLU A 125 3.71 22.12 5.07
C GLU A 125 5.08 22.76 5.31
N VAL A 126 5.98 22.62 4.35
CA VAL A 126 7.36 23.13 4.40
C VAL A 126 7.76 23.81 3.08
N GLU A 127 8.77 24.67 3.12
CA GLU A 127 9.42 25.21 1.91
C GLU A 127 10.69 24.42 1.55
N PRO A 128 11.24 24.57 0.33
CA PRO A 128 12.39 23.78 -0.13
C PRO A 128 13.60 23.80 0.80
N ASP A 129 13.91 24.93 1.42
CA ASP A 129 15.05 25.08 2.36
C ASP A 129 14.86 24.30 3.67
N GLN A 130 13.65 23.82 3.96
CA GLN A 130 13.29 23.03 5.14
C GLN A 130 13.10 21.54 4.83
N LEU A 131 13.07 21.16 3.54
CA LEU A 131 12.67 19.81 3.12
C LEU A 131 13.59 18.73 3.69
N VAL A 132 14.91 18.91 3.56
CA VAL A 132 15.91 17.92 3.99
C VAL A 132 15.82 17.67 5.50
N GLU A 133 15.70 18.72 6.31
CA GLU A 133 15.57 18.59 7.76
C GLU A 133 14.27 17.84 8.12
N ARG A 134 13.16 18.21 7.48
CA ARG A 134 11.87 17.54 7.71
C ARG A 134 11.92 16.06 7.31
N VAL A 135 12.53 15.72 6.17
CA VAL A 135 12.68 14.33 5.74
C VAL A 135 13.47 13.51 6.77
N ARG A 136 14.55 14.04 7.33
CA ARG A 136 15.29 13.33 8.41
C ARG A 136 14.45 13.10 9.65
N ILE A 137 13.62 14.07 10.03
CA ILE A 137 12.72 13.93 11.17
C ILE A 137 11.72 12.80 10.91
N GLU A 138 11.04 12.82 9.77
CA GLU A 138 10.06 11.77 9.44
C GLU A 138 10.73 10.41 9.26
N ALA A 139 11.94 10.33 8.71
CA ALA A 139 12.69 9.08 8.56
C ALA A 139 12.97 8.39 9.90
N ARG A 140 13.20 9.17 10.96
CA ARG A 140 13.44 8.67 12.33
C ARG A 140 12.15 8.32 13.07
N VAL A 141 11.03 8.91 12.67
CA VAL A 141 9.72 8.73 13.30
C VAL A 141 8.95 7.59 12.64
N GLY A 142 9.07 7.43 11.32
CA GLY A 142 8.45 6.34 10.56
C GLY A 142 9.09 4.98 10.84
N ASP A 143 8.42 3.93 10.37
CA ASP A 143 8.86 2.53 10.51
C ASP A 143 9.74 2.11 9.32
N GLY A 144 10.68 2.99 8.95
CA GLY A 144 11.60 2.81 7.82
C GLY A 144 11.10 3.35 6.48
N TRP A 145 10.10 4.23 6.48
CA TRP A 145 9.58 4.92 5.30
C TRP A 145 9.36 6.41 5.54
N VAL A 146 9.45 7.21 4.47
CA VAL A 146 9.07 8.64 4.44
C VAL A 146 8.16 8.91 3.26
N LYS A 147 7.05 9.63 3.48
CA LYS A 147 6.14 10.06 2.43
C LYS A 147 6.29 11.53 2.03
N LEU A 148 6.54 11.77 0.74
CA LEU A 148 6.49 13.10 0.12
C LEU A 148 5.26 13.27 -0.77
N VAL A 149 4.87 14.53 -0.99
CA VAL A 149 3.95 14.93 -2.05
C VAL A 149 4.77 15.50 -3.20
N GLY A 150 4.82 14.78 -4.32
CA GLY A 150 5.69 15.11 -5.45
C GLY A 150 5.12 16.15 -6.39
N ASP A 151 3.82 16.08 -6.66
CA ASP A 151 3.07 17.07 -7.42
C ASP A 151 1.70 17.34 -6.81
N TRP A 152 1.14 18.49 -7.15
CA TRP A 152 -0.21 18.90 -6.80
C TRP A 152 -0.57 20.17 -7.58
N ILE A 153 -1.86 20.52 -7.61
CA ILE A 153 -2.36 21.78 -8.17
C ILE A 153 -1.56 22.96 -7.64
N ASP A 154 -0.95 23.71 -8.56
CA ASP A 154 -0.45 25.06 -8.31
C ASP A 154 -1.55 26.10 -8.53
N ARG A 155 -1.60 27.17 -7.73
CA ARG A 155 -2.67 28.17 -7.83
C ARG A 155 -2.50 29.15 -8.99
N ASP A 156 -1.27 29.35 -9.45
CA ASP A 156 -0.94 30.28 -10.50
C ASP A 156 -0.99 29.61 -11.88
N THR A 157 -0.55 28.35 -11.98
CA THR A 157 -0.56 27.57 -13.24
C THR A 157 -1.71 26.57 -13.35
N GLY A 158 -2.27 26.09 -12.23
CA GLY A 158 -3.48 25.25 -12.23
C GLY A 158 -3.28 23.79 -12.68
N ASP A 159 -2.04 23.28 -12.74
CA ASP A 159 -1.71 21.92 -13.19
C ASP A 159 -0.87 21.14 -12.15
N LEU A 160 -0.56 19.87 -12.46
CA LEU A 160 0.24 18.91 -11.70
C LEU A 160 1.76 19.18 -11.78
N GLU A 161 2.15 20.43 -11.54
CA GLU A 161 3.55 20.83 -11.52
C GLU A 161 4.30 20.17 -10.35
N PRO A 162 5.61 19.89 -10.48
CA PRO A 162 6.44 19.44 -9.36
C PRO A 162 6.35 20.39 -8.16
N CYS A 163 6.35 19.81 -6.96
CA CYS A 163 6.35 20.54 -5.70
C CYS A 163 7.76 21.01 -5.30
N TRP A 164 8.80 20.33 -5.78
CA TRP A 164 10.17 20.50 -5.28
C TRP A 164 11.14 20.83 -6.42
N PRO A 165 12.11 21.73 -6.21
CA PRO A 165 13.29 21.80 -7.09
C PRO A 165 14.02 20.46 -7.10
N ALA A 166 14.46 20.01 -8.27
CA ALA A 166 15.05 18.67 -8.45
C ALA A 166 16.34 18.43 -7.63
N ASP A 167 17.17 19.46 -7.46
CA ASP A 167 18.39 19.40 -6.63
C ASP A 167 18.06 19.20 -5.15
N VAL A 168 17.11 19.98 -4.63
CA VAL A 168 16.63 19.86 -3.26
C VAL A 168 15.94 18.52 -3.02
N LEU A 169 15.17 18.02 -4.00
CA LEU A 169 14.56 16.69 -3.93
C LEU A 169 15.62 15.60 -3.82
N ALA A 170 16.66 15.64 -4.66
CA ALA A 170 17.75 14.66 -4.60
C ALA A 170 18.46 14.65 -3.23
N GLU A 171 18.73 15.82 -2.65
CA GLU A 171 19.30 15.93 -1.29
C GLU A 171 18.37 15.35 -0.23
N ALA A 172 17.06 15.55 -0.38
CA ALA A 172 16.06 15.05 0.55
C ALA A 172 15.93 13.51 0.49
N ILE A 173 15.90 12.91 -0.71
CA ILE A 173 15.87 11.45 -0.87
C ILE A 173 17.15 10.84 -0.29
N ALA A 174 18.32 11.41 -0.60
CA ALA A 174 19.59 10.96 -0.01
C ALA A 174 19.58 11.04 1.53
N ALA A 175 19.01 12.10 2.10
CA ALA A 175 18.90 12.24 3.55
C ALA A 175 18.00 11.17 4.18
N ALA A 176 16.90 10.75 3.54
CA ALA A 176 16.10 9.62 4.03
C ALA A 176 16.90 8.32 4.06
N HIS A 177 17.63 8.04 2.97
CA HIS A 177 18.46 6.83 2.85
C HIS A 177 19.61 6.82 3.87
N GLU A 178 20.22 7.95 4.17
CA GLU A 178 21.25 8.08 5.21
C GLU A 178 20.71 7.76 6.62
N GLU A 179 19.43 8.05 6.88
CA GLU A 179 18.75 7.66 8.13
C GLU A 179 18.25 6.20 8.10
N GLY A 180 18.46 5.48 6.99
CA GLY A 180 18.07 4.09 6.81
C GLY A 180 16.60 3.88 6.42
N ALA A 181 15.88 4.94 6.06
CA ALA A 181 14.49 4.88 5.60
C ALA A 181 14.43 4.84 4.06
N ARG A 182 13.39 4.19 3.53
CA ARG A 182 13.00 4.27 2.12
C ARG A 182 12.06 5.44 1.87
N THR A 183 11.93 5.87 0.61
CA THR A 183 11.03 6.97 0.24
C THR A 183 9.86 6.50 -0.62
N THR A 184 8.71 7.10 -0.37
CA THR A 184 7.51 6.99 -1.20
C THR A 184 6.99 8.39 -1.52
N ALA A 185 6.40 8.58 -2.70
CA ALA A 185 5.79 9.86 -3.05
C ALA A 185 4.47 9.73 -3.79
N HIS A 186 3.53 10.61 -3.46
CA HIS A 186 2.37 10.88 -4.29
C HIS A 186 2.82 11.57 -5.58
N CYS A 187 2.65 10.93 -6.74
CA CYS A 187 2.95 11.56 -8.04
C CYS A 187 1.91 11.19 -9.10
N PHE A 188 1.36 12.20 -9.76
CA PHE A 188 0.51 12.06 -10.95
C PHE A 188 1.19 12.59 -12.21
N GLY A 189 2.01 13.65 -12.11
CA GLY A 189 2.58 14.36 -13.25
C GLY A 189 3.86 13.70 -13.79
N PRO A 190 4.08 13.66 -15.12
CA PRO A 190 5.28 13.05 -15.71
C PRO A 190 6.58 13.73 -15.28
N ASP A 191 6.58 15.04 -15.05
CA ASP A 191 7.79 15.76 -14.65
C ASP A 191 8.20 15.44 -13.20
N SER A 192 7.22 15.32 -12.31
CA SER A 192 7.42 14.82 -10.95
C SER A 192 7.98 13.39 -10.97
N LEU A 193 7.43 12.51 -11.81
CA LEU A 193 7.94 11.14 -11.97
C LEU A 193 9.39 11.09 -12.46
N ARG A 194 9.78 11.98 -13.39
CA ARG A 194 11.17 12.11 -13.84
C ARG A 194 12.08 12.57 -12.70
N ASP A 195 11.67 13.58 -11.96
CA ASP A 195 12.47 14.13 -10.86
C ASP A 195 12.68 13.12 -9.74
N PHE A 196 11.63 12.39 -9.32
CA PHE A 196 11.76 11.34 -8.31
C PHE A 196 12.57 10.14 -8.79
N ALA A 197 12.47 9.77 -10.08
CA ALA A 197 13.32 8.72 -10.64
C ALA A 197 14.78 9.14 -10.70
N ALA A 198 15.07 10.41 -11.03
CA ALA A 198 16.43 10.94 -11.04
C ALA A 198 17.01 11.06 -9.61
N ALA A 199 16.16 11.35 -8.62
CA ALA A 199 16.54 11.40 -7.21
C ALA A 199 16.74 10.00 -6.58
N GLY A 200 16.33 8.92 -7.26
CA GLY A 200 16.51 7.55 -6.78
C GLY A 200 15.51 7.12 -5.71
N THR A 201 14.25 7.54 -5.79
CA THR A 201 13.22 7.12 -4.83
C THR A 201 12.99 5.60 -4.85
N ASP A 202 12.51 5.01 -3.75
CA ASP A 202 12.24 3.57 -3.68
C ASP A 202 10.87 3.17 -4.24
N CYS A 203 9.88 4.06 -4.09
CA CYS A 203 8.48 3.79 -4.43
C CYS A 203 7.76 5.05 -4.91
N ILE A 204 6.85 4.89 -5.86
CA ILE A 204 5.88 5.94 -6.24
C ILE A 204 4.47 5.43 -6.07
N GLU A 205 3.64 6.28 -5.51
CA GLU A 205 2.22 6.06 -5.39
C GLU A 205 1.49 6.69 -6.56
N HIS A 206 0.43 6.00 -7.00
CA HIS A 206 -0.38 6.34 -8.15
C HIS A 206 0.37 6.23 -9.48
N ALA A 207 1.43 7.00 -9.71
CA ALA A 207 2.26 6.92 -10.93
C ALA A 207 1.49 7.03 -12.26
N THR A 208 0.34 7.72 -12.27
CA THR A 208 -0.59 7.74 -13.41
C THR A 208 -0.03 8.43 -14.66
N GLY A 209 0.94 9.32 -14.48
CA GLY A 209 1.62 10.06 -15.54
C GLY A 209 2.84 9.36 -16.11
N LEU A 210 3.06 8.07 -15.82
CA LEU A 210 4.18 7.33 -16.40
C LEU A 210 4.15 7.42 -17.93
N GLU A 211 5.32 7.69 -18.48
CA GLU A 211 5.60 7.77 -19.91
C GLU A 211 6.71 6.76 -20.24
N ARG A 212 6.93 6.47 -21.52
CA ARG A 212 7.86 5.41 -21.94
C ARG A 212 9.28 5.58 -21.36
N ASP A 213 9.78 6.80 -21.31
CA ASP A 213 11.10 7.13 -20.77
C ASP A 213 11.21 6.90 -19.26
N THR A 214 10.17 7.28 -18.51
CA THR A 214 10.10 7.04 -17.06
C THR A 214 9.86 5.57 -16.74
N ILE A 215 9.06 4.84 -17.54
CA ILE A 215 8.88 3.39 -17.38
C ILE A 215 10.22 2.65 -17.51
N ASP A 216 10.99 2.91 -18.57
CA ASP A 216 12.29 2.28 -18.79
C ASP A 216 13.25 2.57 -17.61
N SER A 217 13.21 3.80 -17.06
CA SER A 217 14.02 4.21 -15.91
C SER A 217 13.60 3.52 -14.61
N PHE A 218 12.31 3.46 -14.32
CA PHE A 218 11.78 2.81 -13.10
C PHE A 218 12.11 1.32 -13.10
N ALA A 219 11.92 0.64 -14.24
CA ALA A 219 12.25 -0.77 -14.38
C ALA A 219 13.75 -1.03 -14.18
N ALA A 220 14.61 -0.21 -14.80
CA ALA A 220 16.06 -0.35 -14.67
C ALA A 220 16.57 -0.11 -13.23
N GLN A 221 15.91 0.78 -12.49
CA GLN A 221 16.28 1.13 -11.12
C GLN A 221 15.59 0.26 -10.06
N GLY A 222 14.54 -0.49 -10.43
CA GLY A 222 13.72 -1.26 -9.49
C GLY A 222 12.83 -0.37 -8.60
N ILE A 223 12.46 0.81 -9.08
CA ILE A 223 11.51 1.71 -8.37
C ILE A 223 10.14 1.06 -8.41
N ALA A 224 9.59 0.76 -7.24
CA ALA A 224 8.27 0.15 -7.15
C ALA A 224 7.16 1.16 -7.43
N ILE A 225 6.00 0.68 -7.88
CA ILE A 225 4.78 1.48 -7.95
C ILE A 225 3.64 0.81 -7.17
N VAL A 226 2.82 1.64 -6.55
CA VAL A 226 1.56 1.25 -5.93
C VAL A 226 0.43 2.01 -6.65
N PRO A 227 -0.29 1.37 -7.59
CA PRO A 227 -1.18 2.05 -8.52
C PRO A 227 -2.39 2.75 -7.87
N THR A 228 -3.03 2.15 -6.86
CA THR A 228 -4.28 2.68 -6.26
C THR A 228 -5.40 2.85 -7.30
N LEU A 229 -5.61 1.84 -8.15
CA LEU A 229 -6.58 1.87 -9.24
C LEU A 229 -8.02 2.14 -8.76
N VAL A 230 -8.41 1.62 -7.59
CA VAL A 230 -9.71 1.93 -6.97
C VAL A 230 -9.87 3.41 -6.65
N ASN A 231 -8.80 4.08 -6.21
CA ASN A 231 -8.78 5.53 -6.02
C ASN A 231 -8.77 6.28 -7.36
N ILE A 232 -7.96 5.84 -8.33
CA ILE A 232 -7.93 6.44 -9.68
C ILE A 232 -9.30 6.35 -10.37
N ALA A 233 -10.12 5.34 -10.04
CA ALA A 233 -11.49 5.24 -10.54
C ALA A 233 -12.36 6.45 -10.12
N THR A 234 -12.00 7.17 -9.06
CA THR A 234 -12.70 8.36 -8.55
C THR A 234 -12.24 9.68 -9.19
N PHE A 235 -11.19 9.65 -10.02
CA PHE A 235 -10.64 10.84 -10.67
C PHE A 235 -11.67 11.68 -11.44
N PRO A 236 -12.65 11.12 -12.18
CA PRO A 236 -13.67 11.92 -12.86
C PRO A 236 -14.49 12.79 -11.89
N GLN A 237 -14.84 12.26 -10.72
CA GLN A 237 -15.57 13.00 -9.68
C GLN A 237 -14.70 14.11 -9.07
N ILE A 238 -13.43 13.80 -8.78
CA ILE A 238 -12.46 14.79 -8.27
C ILE A 238 -12.27 15.92 -9.29
N ALA A 239 -12.02 15.57 -10.55
CA ALA A 239 -11.79 16.51 -11.64
C ALA A 239 -12.99 17.45 -11.84
N GLU A 240 -14.22 16.92 -11.88
CA GLU A 240 -15.42 17.73 -12.11
C GLU A 240 -15.59 18.82 -11.03
N SER A 241 -15.21 18.54 -9.78
CA SER A 241 -15.24 19.53 -8.70
C SER A 241 -14.28 20.71 -8.88
N ALA A 242 -13.20 20.52 -9.66
CA ALA A 242 -12.16 21.50 -9.93
C ALA A 242 -12.35 22.25 -11.26
N LYS A 243 -13.23 21.77 -12.14
CA LYS A 243 -13.38 22.20 -13.55
C LYS A 243 -13.48 23.70 -13.79
N GLU A 244 -14.28 24.42 -13.00
CA GLU A 244 -14.45 25.87 -13.17
C GLU A 244 -13.21 26.66 -12.75
N LYS A 245 -12.48 26.18 -11.74
CA LYS A 245 -11.34 26.89 -11.14
C LYS A 245 -10.01 26.50 -11.79
N PHE A 246 -9.87 25.24 -12.18
CA PHE A 246 -8.63 24.63 -12.70
C PHE A 246 -8.95 23.74 -13.92
N PRO A 247 -9.24 24.35 -15.09
CA PRO A 247 -9.65 23.60 -16.29
C PRO A 247 -8.55 22.70 -16.86
N ASP A 248 -7.27 23.07 -16.70
CA ASP A 248 -6.14 22.27 -17.18
C ASP A 248 -5.93 21.03 -16.30
N TYR A 249 -5.92 21.17 -14.97
CA TYR A 249 -6.00 20.04 -14.04
C TYR A 249 -7.17 19.11 -14.34
N HIS A 250 -8.38 19.65 -14.57
CA HIS A 250 -9.55 18.84 -14.92
C HIS A 250 -9.29 18.00 -16.18
N ARG A 251 -8.77 18.61 -17.26
CA ARG A 251 -8.44 17.90 -18.50
C ARG A 251 -7.37 16.82 -18.28
N ARG A 252 -6.33 17.14 -17.50
CA ARG A 252 -5.22 16.24 -17.19
C ARG A 252 -5.67 15.04 -16.36
N MET A 253 -6.46 15.24 -15.32
CA MET A 253 -7.01 14.15 -14.49
C MET A 253 -7.90 13.19 -15.30
N LEU A 254 -8.73 13.70 -16.21
CA LEU A 254 -9.54 12.85 -17.10
C LEU A 254 -8.68 12.04 -18.08
N ASP A 255 -7.61 12.64 -18.62
CA ASP A 255 -6.65 11.95 -19.48
C ASP A 255 -5.91 10.84 -18.71
N LEU A 256 -5.36 11.14 -17.54
CA LEU A 256 -4.70 10.17 -16.65
C LEU A 256 -5.63 9.01 -16.30
N HIS A 257 -6.89 9.32 -15.94
CA HIS A 257 -7.90 8.30 -15.72
C HIS A 257 -8.11 7.44 -16.96
N ALA A 258 -8.37 8.04 -18.14
CA ALA A 258 -8.67 7.29 -19.36
C ALA A 258 -7.55 6.33 -19.78
N ARG A 259 -6.29 6.69 -19.58
CA ARG A 259 -5.10 5.93 -20.01
C ARG A 259 -4.55 4.98 -18.95
N ARG A 260 -5.12 4.95 -17.73
CA ARG A 260 -4.52 4.24 -16.58
C ARG A 260 -4.19 2.78 -16.85
N HIS A 261 -5.10 1.99 -17.43
CA HIS A 261 -4.87 0.55 -17.65
C HIS A 261 -3.77 0.30 -18.68
N GLU A 262 -3.70 1.11 -19.74
CA GLU A 262 -2.60 1.04 -20.72
C GLU A 262 -1.26 1.41 -20.08
N THR A 263 -1.26 2.45 -19.24
CA THR A 263 -0.05 2.96 -18.58
C THR A 263 0.53 1.93 -17.61
N PHE A 264 -0.30 1.36 -16.73
CA PHE A 264 0.15 0.33 -15.80
C PHE A 264 0.41 -1.02 -16.49
N GLY A 265 -0.28 -1.31 -17.59
CA GLY A 265 0.04 -2.47 -18.41
C GLY A 265 1.44 -2.38 -19.01
N ALA A 266 1.80 -1.21 -19.56
CA ALA A 266 3.15 -0.97 -20.03
C ALA A 266 4.19 -1.03 -18.89
N ALA A 267 3.85 -0.56 -17.68
CA ALA A 267 4.70 -0.67 -16.50
C ALA A 267 4.94 -2.14 -16.09
N HIS A 268 3.88 -2.96 -16.06
CA HIS A 268 3.97 -4.39 -15.78
C HIS A 268 4.81 -5.12 -16.83
N GLU A 269 4.55 -4.89 -18.12
CA GLU A 269 5.30 -5.48 -19.23
C GLU A 269 6.79 -5.13 -19.20
N ALA A 270 7.13 -3.91 -18.74
CA ALA A 270 8.51 -3.47 -18.57
C ALA A 270 9.21 -4.09 -17.35
N GLY A 271 8.48 -4.77 -16.47
CA GLY A 271 9.01 -5.39 -15.26
C GLY A 271 9.16 -4.46 -14.05
N ILE A 272 8.40 -3.35 -14.01
CA ILE A 272 8.32 -2.51 -12.81
C ILE A 272 7.68 -3.31 -11.67
N PRO A 273 8.26 -3.33 -10.45
CA PRO A 273 7.62 -3.95 -9.30
C PRO A 273 6.30 -3.24 -8.96
N ILE A 274 5.19 -3.98 -9.00
CA ILE A 274 3.84 -3.47 -8.68
C ILE A 274 3.34 -4.15 -7.41
N TYR A 275 2.89 -3.35 -6.44
CA TYR A 275 2.28 -3.84 -5.19
C TYR A 275 0.87 -3.28 -5.02
N LEU A 276 0.03 -4.06 -4.33
CA LEU A 276 -1.34 -3.67 -4.04
C LEU A 276 -1.38 -2.53 -3.02
N GLY A 277 -2.14 -1.48 -3.31
CA GLY A 277 -2.52 -0.48 -2.32
C GLY A 277 -3.74 0.31 -2.78
N THR A 278 -4.58 0.78 -1.87
CA THR A 278 -5.93 1.25 -2.21
C THR A 278 -6.09 2.78 -2.16
N ASP A 279 -5.20 3.47 -1.46
CA ASP A 279 -5.36 4.85 -0.98
C ASP A 279 -6.53 5.00 0.01
N ALA A 280 -6.93 3.92 0.70
CA ALA A 280 -7.99 3.95 1.70
C ALA A 280 -7.71 4.95 2.83
N GLY A 281 -8.76 5.63 3.30
CA GLY A 281 -8.65 6.77 4.20
C GLY A 281 -8.88 8.09 3.47
N GLY A 282 -9.05 9.16 4.24
CA GLY A 282 -9.42 10.46 3.66
C GLY A 282 -10.83 10.46 3.08
N SER A 283 -10.95 10.26 1.76
CA SER A 283 -12.23 10.13 1.04
C SER A 283 -12.49 8.74 0.47
N ILE A 284 -11.53 7.84 0.55
CA ILE A 284 -11.65 6.46 0.05
C ILE A 284 -12.02 5.55 1.22
N GLU A 285 -12.94 4.62 0.99
CA GLU A 285 -13.39 3.66 2.00
C GLU A 285 -12.28 2.65 2.34
N HIS A 286 -12.26 2.19 3.60
CA HIS A 286 -11.39 1.10 4.04
C HIS A 286 -11.92 -0.26 3.58
N GLY A 287 -11.07 -1.29 3.56
CA GLY A 287 -11.43 -2.65 3.16
C GLY A 287 -11.46 -2.92 1.65
N LEU A 288 -10.83 -2.07 0.83
CA LEU A 288 -10.91 -2.15 -0.64
C LEU A 288 -9.82 -3.02 -1.32
N ALA A 289 -9.00 -3.73 -0.54
CA ALA A 289 -7.84 -4.44 -1.08
C ALA A 289 -8.23 -5.55 -2.07
N ALA A 290 -9.30 -6.30 -1.82
CA ALA A 290 -9.75 -7.34 -2.75
C ALA A 290 -10.18 -6.74 -4.11
N GLN A 291 -10.80 -5.56 -4.11
CA GLN A 291 -11.20 -4.85 -5.33
C GLN A 291 -9.96 -4.36 -6.09
N GLU A 292 -8.95 -3.81 -5.40
CA GLU A 292 -7.69 -3.42 -6.02
C GLU A 292 -6.97 -4.63 -6.65
N ALA A 293 -6.99 -5.80 -6.00
CA ALA A 293 -6.40 -7.03 -6.56
C ALA A 293 -7.06 -7.41 -7.90
N VAL A 294 -8.38 -7.21 -8.04
CA VAL A 294 -9.10 -7.39 -9.31
C VAL A 294 -8.70 -6.32 -10.32
N GLU A 295 -8.54 -5.05 -9.93
CA GLU A 295 -8.05 -3.99 -10.83
C GLU A 295 -6.64 -4.30 -11.37
N LEU A 296 -5.75 -4.87 -10.55
CA LEU A 296 -4.42 -5.29 -10.99
C LEU A 296 -4.48 -6.31 -12.15
N THR A 297 -5.48 -7.20 -12.17
CA THR A 297 -5.63 -8.12 -13.32
C THR A 297 -6.01 -7.40 -14.63
N ARG A 298 -6.63 -6.23 -14.54
CA ARG A 298 -7.01 -5.43 -15.72
C ARG A 298 -5.84 -4.69 -16.34
N VAL A 299 -4.70 -4.65 -15.65
CA VAL A 299 -3.45 -4.08 -16.16
C VAL A 299 -2.49 -5.16 -16.65
N GLY A 300 -2.98 -6.38 -16.90
CA GLY A 300 -2.19 -7.45 -17.53
C GLY A 300 -1.53 -8.43 -16.55
N MET A 301 -1.60 -8.16 -15.24
CA MET A 301 -1.15 -9.12 -14.22
C MET A 301 -2.05 -10.36 -14.22
N THR A 302 -1.45 -11.54 -14.12
CA THR A 302 -2.16 -12.79 -13.84
C THR A 302 -2.75 -12.77 -12.43
N HIS A 303 -3.75 -13.62 -12.16
CA HIS A 303 -4.31 -13.78 -10.81
C HIS A 303 -3.23 -14.13 -9.77
N ALA A 304 -2.26 -14.99 -10.13
CA ALA A 304 -1.14 -15.33 -9.27
C ALA A 304 -0.19 -14.14 -8.99
N GLU A 305 0.08 -13.29 -9.99
CA GLU A 305 0.88 -12.07 -9.79
C GLU A 305 0.14 -11.06 -8.91
N ALA A 306 -1.15 -10.82 -9.16
CA ALA A 306 -1.98 -9.93 -8.34
C ALA A 306 -2.07 -10.44 -6.89
N LEU A 307 -2.25 -11.75 -6.70
CA LEU A 307 -2.21 -12.40 -5.39
C LEU A 307 -0.85 -12.20 -4.70
N GLY A 308 0.26 -12.38 -5.41
CA GLY A 308 1.60 -12.13 -4.89
C GLY A 308 1.82 -10.68 -4.48
N ALA A 309 1.37 -9.74 -5.31
CA ALA A 309 1.40 -8.30 -5.05
C ALA A 309 0.53 -7.87 -3.85
N ALA A 310 -0.48 -8.67 -3.50
CA ALA A 310 -1.35 -8.48 -2.34
C ALA A 310 -0.86 -9.22 -1.08
N THR A 311 0.02 -10.21 -1.18
CA THR A 311 0.35 -11.12 -0.06
C THR A 311 1.86 -11.29 0.12
N TRP A 312 2.44 -12.44 -0.25
CA TRP A 312 3.85 -12.78 0.03
C TRP A 312 4.85 -11.83 -0.65
N GLY A 313 4.54 -11.34 -1.86
CA GLY A 313 5.40 -10.41 -2.59
C GLY A 313 5.47 -9.06 -1.90
N ALA A 314 4.32 -8.50 -1.50
CA ALA A 314 4.25 -7.26 -0.74
C ALA A 314 4.90 -7.39 0.65
N ARG A 315 4.65 -8.50 1.37
CA ARG A 315 5.28 -8.77 2.67
C ARG A 315 6.80 -8.82 2.55
N THR A 316 7.32 -9.55 1.57
CA THR A 316 8.77 -9.62 1.28
C THR A 316 9.34 -8.24 0.99
N TRP A 317 8.70 -7.44 0.13
CA TRP A 317 9.13 -6.09 -0.20
C TRP A 317 9.17 -5.16 1.02
N LEU A 318 8.18 -5.28 1.90
CA LEU A 318 8.07 -4.54 3.16
C LEU A 318 8.92 -5.15 4.30
N ARG A 319 9.72 -6.19 4.03
CA ARG A 319 10.56 -6.88 5.01
C ARG A 319 9.73 -7.40 6.20
N ARG A 320 8.62 -8.07 5.87
CA ARG A 320 7.74 -8.77 6.81
C ARG A 320 7.59 -10.23 6.39
N PRO A 321 7.44 -11.15 7.34
CA PRO A 321 7.30 -12.57 7.02
C PRO A 321 5.95 -12.85 6.33
N GLY A 322 5.97 -13.84 5.46
CA GLY A 322 4.78 -14.50 4.93
C GLY A 322 4.28 -15.60 5.87
N LEU A 323 3.82 -16.72 5.30
CA LEU A 323 3.56 -17.95 6.05
C LEU A 323 4.86 -18.75 6.15
N GLU A 324 5.62 -18.51 7.21
CA GLU A 324 6.92 -19.13 7.47
C GLU A 324 6.92 -19.81 8.83
N GLU A 325 7.82 -20.77 9.05
CA GLU A 325 7.93 -21.49 10.32
C GLU A 325 8.19 -20.52 11.48
N GLY A 326 7.34 -20.56 12.51
CA GLY A 326 7.42 -19.69 13.68
C GLY A 326 6.92 -18.26 13.49
N ALA A 327 6.53 -17.86 12.27
CA ALA A 327 5.93 -16.56 12.01
C ALA A 327 4.54 -16.45 12.65
N ASP A 328 4.08 -15.22 12.83
CA ASP A 328 2.72 -14.97 13.33
C ASP A 328 1.69 -15.50 12.32
N ALA A 329 0.65 -16.16 12.83
CA ALA A 329 -0.40 -16.75 12.02
C ALA A 329 -1.40 -15.69 11.55
N ASP A 330 -0.99 -14.93 10.54
CA ASP A 330 -1.78 -13.89 9.87
C ASP A 330 -2.14 -14.37 8.46
N LEU A 331 -3.33 -14.95 8.30
CA LEU A 331 -3.73 -15.65 7.08
C LEU A 331 -5.23 -15.53 6.79
N LEU A 332 -5.57 -15.82 5.53
CA LEU A 332 -6.95 -16.00 5.08
C LEU A 332 -7.18 -17.48 4.76
N ALA A 333 -8.35 -17.99 5.10
CA ALA A 333 -8.84 -19.28 4.62
C ALA A 333 -9.88 -19.05 3.52
N LEU A 334 -9.66 -19.62 2.34
CA LEU A 334 -10.48 -19.42 1.14
C LEU A 334 -11.11 -20.73 0.67
N ASP A 335 -12.28 -20.65 0.03
CA ASP A 335 -13.00 -21.82 -0.49
C ASP A 335 -12.48 -22.31 -1.86
N ARG A 336 -11.76 -21.44 -2.58
CA ARG A 336 -11.24 -21.66 -3.94
C ARG A 336 -9.79 -21.20 -4.09
N ASP A 337 -9.11 -21.70 -5.12
CA ASP A 337 -7.70 -21.37 -5.39
C ASP A 337 -7.56 -19.91 -5.87
N PRO A 338 -6.95 -19.02 -5.08
CA PRO A 338 -6.82 -17.62 -5.44
C PRO A 338 -5.84 -17.35 -6.60
N ARG A 339 -5.05 -18.36 -7.00
CA ARG A 339 -4.14 -18.27 -8.16
C ARG A 339 -4.88 -18.40 -9.50
N GLU A 340 -6.05 -19.03 -9.48
CA GLU A 340 -6.94 -19.18 -10.63
C GLU A 340 -7.99 -18.05 -10.67
N ASP A 341 -8.41 -17.58 -9.49
CA ASP A 341 -9.39 -16.49 -9.36
C ASP A 341 -9.12 -15.62 -8.12
N VAL A 342 -8.49 -14.47 -8.35
CA VAL A 342 -8.12 -13.51 -7.31
C VAL A 342 -9.33 -12.93 -6.56
N THR A 343 -10.55 -13.04 -7.09
CA THR A 343 -11.75 -12.56 -6.38
C THR A 343 -12.00 -13.30 -5.07
N ALA A 344 -11.41 -14.49 -4.90
CA ALA A 344 -11.44 -15.25 -3.65
C ALA A 344 -10.95 -14.44 -2.44
N LEU A 345 -10.04 -13.48 -2.65
CA LEU A 345 -9.53 -12.61 -1.58
C LEU A 345 -10.62 -11.75 -0.92
N GLY A 346 -11.73 -11.48 -1.62
CA GLY A 346 -12.87 -10.71 -1.08
C GLY A 346 -13.91 -11.56 -0.36
N GLU A 347 -13.74 -12.89 -0.33
CA GLU A 347 -14.72 -13.83 0.22
C GLU A 347 -14.03 -14.87 1.13
N PRO A 348 -13.25 -14.45 2.14
CA PRO A 348 -12.61 -15.41 3.03
C PRO A 348 -13.68 -16.16 3.84
N THR A 349 -13.47 -17.47 3.97
CA THR A 349 -14.26 -18.34 4.87
C THR A 349 -13.89 -18.15 6.33
N ALA A 350 -12.67 -17.69 6.59
CA ALA A 350 -12.19 -17.28 7.90
C ALA A 350 -11.00 -16.32 7.75
N ILE A 351 -10.88 -15.38 8.67
CA ILE A 351 -9.71 -14.51 8.82
C ILE A 351 -9.01 -14.92 10.10
N VAL A 352 -7.69 -15.17 10.04
CA VAL A 352 -6.91 -15.53 11.22
C VAL A 352 -5.82 -14.50 11.42
N LEU A 353 -5.81 -13.85 12.59
CA LEU A 353 -4.85 -12.83 12.97
C LEU A 353 -4.19 -13.25 14.28
N ARG A 354 -2.86 -13.45 14.26
CA ARG A 354 -2.08 -14.02 15.37
C ARG A 354 -2.73 -15.28 15.97
N GLY A 355 -3.31 -16.11 15.10
CA GLY A 355 -3.96 -17.37 15.46
C GLY A 355 -5.34 -17.28 16.11
N VAL A 356 -5.94 -16.09 16.16
CA VAL A 356 -7.35 -15.90 16.53
C VAL A 356 -8.19 -15.83 15.25
N THR A 357 -9.25 -16.64 15.19
CA THR A 357 -10.19 -16.66 14.06
C THR A 357 -11.26 -15.59 14.23
N PHE A 358 -11.53 -14.84 13.16
CA PHE A 358 -12.55 -13.79 13.06
C PHE A 358 -13.59 -14.14 11.98
#